data_AF-A0A3D1F032-F1
#
_entry.id   AF-A0A3D1F032-F1
#
_cell.length_a   1.000
_cell.length_b   1.000
_cell.length_c   1.000
_cell.angle_alpha   90.00
_cell.angle_beta   90.00
_cell.angle_gamma   90.00
#
_symmetry.space_group_name_H-M   'P 1'
#
loop_
_entity.id
_entity.type
_entity.pdbx_description
1 polymer ?
#
loop_
_entity_poly.entity_id
_entity_poly.type
_entity_poly.pdbx_seq_one_letter_code
_entity_poly.pdbx_strand_id
1 'polypeptide(L)'
;MRKLLERHMRYLLVLTFVSLSAQFCLAQQEITQNISSDQRIAQLEAKVSQLEAALKPLLIEYEIKLRKNTARQAASKRMRLDQQTHTIDELKAMEGLYQLANKNLRDENAKSNLEKVIADYPKSNRAGCASVYLGQITAGDDQIKHLKQAIATYSDCYYGNGVQVGAYARLLLATRYAHDGKNAEAIKLLDELTKDYPRSLNHKGQPLEISVSALRNRIAQAETK
;
A
#
# COMPACT_ATOMS: atom_id res chain seq x y z
N MET A 1 -61.22 71.52 7.23
CA MET A 1 -60.74 70.30 6.54
C MET A 1 -59.22 70.24 6.35
N ARG A 2 -58.53 71.30 5.87
CA ARG A 2 -57.08 71.29 5.59
C ARG A 2 -56.17 70.88 6.78
N LYS A 3 -56.44 71.39 7.99
CA LYS A 3 -55.67 71.05 9.21
C LYS A 3 -55.80 69.60 9.67
N LEU A 4 -56.93 68.95 9.38
CA LEU A 4 -57.17 67.55 9.74
C LEU A 4 -56.41 66.62 8.78
N LEU A 5 -56.44 66.92 7.48
CA LEU A 5 -55.65 66.26 6.45
C LEU A 5 -54.14 66.37 6.70
N GLU A 6 -53.63 67.53 7.10
CA GLU A 6 -52.22 67.68 7.46
C GLU A 6 -51.81 66.84 8.67
N ARG A 7 -52.69 66.70 9.67
CA ARG A 7 -52.44 65.88 10.86
C ARG A 7 -52.39 64.40 10.49
N HIS A 8 -53.35 63.91 9.70
CA HIS A 8 -53.35 62.53 9.21
C HIS A 8 -52.16 62.24 8.29
N MET A 9 -51.80 63.18 7.41
CA MET A 9 -50.63 63.04 6.53
C MET A 9 -49.33 62.95 7.33
N ARG A 10 -49.18 63.74 8.41
CA ARG A 10 -48.03 63.62 9.34
C ARG A 10 -48.01 62.28 10.07
N TYR A 11 -49.14 61.80 10.57
CA TYR A 11 -49.20 60.48 11.21
C TYR A 11 -48.88 59.35 10.24
N LEU A 12 -49.35 59.44 8.99
CA LEU A 12 -49.08 58.45 7.96
C LEU A 12 -47.60 58.45 7.56
N LEU A 13 -46.96 59.62 7.47
CA LEU A 13 -45.52 59.77 7.24
C LEU A 13 -44.67 59.20 8.38
N VAL A 14 -45.10 59.41 9.64
CA VAL A 14 -44.41 58.86 10.80
C VAL A 14 -44.55 57.33 10.83
N LEU A 15 -45.75 56.80 10.56
CA LEU A 15 -45.99 55.35 10.48
C LEU A 15 -45.20 54.68 9.37
N THR A 16 -45.11 55.28 8.18
CA THR A 16 -44.30 54.73 7.08
C THR A 16 -42.82 54.78 7.40
N PHE A 17 -42.32 55.85 8.04
CA PHE A 17 -40.91 55.95 8.44
C PHE A 17 -40.53 54.93 9.52
N VAL A 18 -41.41 54.68 10.50
CA VAL A 18 -41.21 53.64 11.53
C VAL A 18 -41.26 52.24 10.92
N SER A 19 -42.16 51.99 9.96
CA SER A 19 -42.21 50.71 9.24
C SER A 19 -40.94 50.47 8.41
N LEU A 20 -40.43 51.49 7.74
CA LEU A 20 -39.21 51.39 6.92
C LEU A 20 -37.97 51.13 7.78
N SER A 21 -37.86 51.81 8.93
CA SER A 21 -36.72 51.63 9.84
C SER A 21 -36.70 50.24 10.48
N ALA A 22 -37.87 49.70 10.84
CA ALA A 22 -37.99 48.33 11.35
C ALA A 22 -37.60 47.28 10.28
N GLN A 23 -38.03 47.45 9.03
CA GLN A 23 -37.65 46.58 7.92
C GLN A 23 -36.15 46.63 7.63
N PHE A 24 -35.55 47.81 7.68
CA PHE A 24 -34.11 47.99 7.50
C PHE A 24 -33.29 47.31 8.62
N CYS A 25 -33.76 47.41 9.87
CA CYS A 25 -33.09 46.79 11.02
C CYS A 25 -33.11 45.24 10.94
N LEU A 26 -34.25 44.64 10.57
CA LEU A 26 -34.37 43.20 10.39
C LEU A 26 -33.49 42.69 9.24
N ALA A 27 -33.48 43.39 8.10
CA ALA A 27 -32.60 43.04 6.97
C ALA A 27 -31.12 43.12 7.35
N GLN A 28 -30.72 44.13 8.13
CA GLN A 28 -29.34 44.27 8.58
C GLN A 28 -28.93 43.21 9.62
N GLN A 29 -29.87 42.76 10.45
CA GLN A 29 -29.67 41.64 11.37
C GLN A 29 -29.51 40.30 10.63
N GLU A 30 -30.34 40.01 9.63
CA GLU A 30 -30.20 38.82 8.78
C GLU A 30 -28.87 38.81 8.00
N ILE A 31 -28.49 39.94 7.39
CA ILE A 31 -27.20 40.08 6.68
C ILE A 31 -26.03 39.80 7.64
N THR A 32 -26.07 40.35 8.85
CA THR A 32 -25.00 40.15 9.84
C THR A 32 -24.93 38.70 10.34
N GLN A 33 -26.08 38.06 10.57
CA GLN A 33 -26.14 36.64 10.95
C GLN A 33 -25.64 35.71 9.84
N ASN A 34 -25.98 36.02 8.58
CA ASN A 34 -25.52 35.24 7.43
C ASN A 34 -23.99 35.40 7.23
N ILE A 35 -23.45 36.62 7.30
CA ILE A 35 -22.00 36.85 7.23
C ILE A 35 -21.26 36.10 8.35
N SER A 36 -21.80 36.11 9.57
CA SER A 36 -21.21 35.38 10.71
C SER A 36 -21.25 33.86 10.50
N SER A 37 -22.32 33.34 9.89
CA SER A 37 -22.48 31.93 9.56
C SER A 37 -21.53 31.51 8.44
N ASP A 38 -21.40 32.32 7.39
CA ASP A 38 -20.50 32.09 6.26
C ASP A 38 -19.03 32.07 6.71
N GLN A 39 -18.64 33.00 7.59
CA GLN A 39 -17.30 33.01 8.20
C GLN A 39 -17.05 31.74 9.02
N ARG A 40 -18.05 31.26 9.76
CA ARG A 40 -17.94 30.02 10.54
C ARG A 40 -17.85 28.79 9.65
N ILE A 41 -18.61 28.75 8.56
CA ILE A 41 -18.55 27.68 7.55
C ILE A 41 -17.14 27.65 6.94
N ALA A 42 -16.63 28.78 6.45
CA ALA A 42 -15.29 28.87 5.88
C ALA A 42 -14.20 28.43 6.87
N GLN A 43 -14.32 28.80 8.15
CA GLN A 43 -13.40 28.35 9.20
C GLN A 43 -13.48 26.83 9.44
N LEU A 44 -14.68 26.25 9.43
CA LEU A 44 -14.87 24.82 9.60
C LEU A 44 -14.32 24.04 8.40
N GLU A 45 -14.57 24.49 7.18
CA GLU A 45 -14.02 23.90 5.96
C GLU A 45 -12.49 23.93 5.96
N ALA A 46 -11.89 25.05 6.35
CA ALA A 46 -10.44 25.16 6.49
C ALA A 46 -9.88 24.18 7.54
N LYS A 47 -10.55 24.05 8.70
CA LYS A 47 -10.17 23.08 9.73
C LYS A 47 -10.33 21.64 9.27
N VAL A 48 -11.40 21.31 8.55
CA VAL A 48 -11.61 19.97 8.00
C VAL A 48 -10.51 19.64 7.01
N SER A 49 -10.22 20.53 6.06
CA SER A 49 -9.13 20.36 5.09
C SER A 49 -7.77 20.17 5.77
N GLN A 50 -7.48 20.97 6.81
CA GLN A 50 -6.26 20.82 7.60
C GLN A 50 -6.19 19.47 8.33
N LEU A 51 -7.29 19.02 8.94
CA LEU A 51 -7.35 17.74 9.64
C LEU A 51 -7.21 16.56 8.67
N GLU A 52 -7.87 16.61 7.52
CA GLU A 52 -7.74 15.59 6.47
C GLU A 52 -6.29 15.49 5.97
N ALA A 53 -5.63 16.62 5.73
CA ALA A 53 -4.23 16.68 5.34
C ALA A 53 -3.31 16.09 6.42
N ALA A 54 -3.58 16.35 7.70
CA ALA A 54 -2.81 15.81 8.83
C ALA A 54 -3.06 14.31 9.07
N LEU A 55 -4.29 13.83 8.85
CA LEU A 55 -4.68 12.45 9.12
C LEU A 55 -4.22 11.49 8.04
N LYS A 56 -4.17 11.92 6.77
CA LYS A 56 -3.76 11.10 5.63
C LYS A 56 -2.44 10.35 5.82
N PRO A 57 -1.31 10.98 6.22
CA PRO A 57 -0.06 10.25 6.46
C PRO A 57 -0.17 9.24 7.62
N LEU A 58 -0.92 9.56 8.68
CA LEU A 58 -1.12 8.67 9.82
C LEU A 58 -1.92 7.41 9.44
N LEU A 59 -2.95 7.55 8.60
CA LEU A 59 -3.72 6.42 8.09
C LEU A 59 -2.85 5.49 7.23
N ILE A 60 -2.00 6.07 6.37
CA ILE A 60 -1.04 5.29 5.55
C ILE A 60 -0.06 4.53 6.46
N GLU A 61 0.51 5.18 7.47
CA GLU A 61 1.43 4.54 8.41
C GLU A 61 0.74 3.40 9.17
N TYR A 62 -0.47 3.65 9.67
CA TYR A 62 -1.28 2.66 10.36
C TYR A 62 -1.60 1.44 9.47
N GLU A 63 -1.98 1.68 8.22
CA GLU A 63 -2.25 0.60 7.27
C GLU A 63 -0.99 -0.23 7.00
N ILE A 64 0.16 0.41 6.77
CA ILE A 64 1.44 -0.28 6.57
C ILE A 64 1.79 -1.12 7.81
N LYS A 65 1.58 -0.58 9.01
CA LYS A 65 1.80 -1.29 10.28
C LYS A 65 0.90 -2.52 10.38
N LEU A 66 -0.38 -2.39 10.02
CA LEU A 66 -1.33 -3.50 10.00
C LEU A 66 -0.90 -4.57 8.98
N ARG A 67 -0.55 -4.19 7.75
CA ARG A 67 -0.05 -5.10 6.70
C ARG A 67 1.17 -5.88 7.21
N LYS A 68 2.15 -5.21 7.82
CA LYS A 68 3.35 -5.84 8.42
C LYS A 68 3.02 -6.86 9.50
N ASN A 69 2.11 -6.52 10.41
CA ASN A 69 1.73 -7.42 11.50
C ASN A 69 1.02 -8.66 10.97
N THR A 70 0.04 -8.49 10.07
CA THR A 70 -0.66 -9.61 9.43
C THR A 70 0.30 -10.51 8.67
N ALA A 71 1.23 -9.93 7.91
CA ALA A 71 2.23 -10.68 7.15
C ALA A 71 3.19 -11.48 8.06
N ARG A 72 3.64 -10.89 9.18
CA ARG A 72 4.47 -11.60 10.18
C ARG A 72 3.71 -12.75 10.86
N GLN A 73 2.42 -12.56 11.14
CA GLN A 73 1.57 -13.62 11.69
C GLN A 73 1.41 -14.77 10.69
N ALA A 74 1.16 -14.46 9.41
CA ALA A 74 1.10 -15.44 8.34
C ALA A 74 2.43 -16.21 8.19
N ALA A 75 3.56 -15.50 8.19
CA ALA A 75 4.88 -16.11 8.15
C ALA A 75 5.12 -17.04 9.34
N SER A 76 4.82 -16.59 10.56
CA SER A 76 4.96 -17.40 11.77
C SER A 76 4.05 -18.63 11.76
N LYS A 77 2.84 -18.52 11.20
CA LYS A 77 1.94 -19.66 11.01
C LYS A 77 2.53 -20.65 10.01
N ARG A 78 2.99 -20.20 8.84
CA ARG A 78 3.55 -21.08 7.81
C ARG A 78 4.84 -21.77 8.27
N MET A 79 5.75 -21.04 8.93
CA MET A 79 6.99 -21.61 9.47
C MET A 79 6.73 -22.67 10.54
N ARG A 80 5.67 -22.52 11.35
CA ARG A 80 5.27 -23.55 12.32
C ARG A 80 4.79 -24.84 11.67
N LEU A 81 4.28 -24.80 10.43
CA LEU A 81 3.90 -26.02 9.72
C LEU A 81 5.09 -26.91 9.40
N ASP A 82 6.31 -26.36 9.29
CA ASP A 82 7.51 -27.17 9.06
C ASP A 82 7.79 -28.13 10.24
N GLN A 83 7.33 -27.81 11.45
CA GLN A 83 7.44 -28.68 12.62
C GLN A 83 6.56 -29.94 12.52
N GLN A 84 5.61 -29.98 11.58
CA GLN A 84 4.76 -31.14 11.35
C GLN A 84 5.44 -32.17 10.44
N THR A 85 6.43 -31.76 9.65
CA THR A 85 7.09 -32.61 8.65
C THR A 85 8.57 -32.83 8.91
N HIS A 86 9.16 -32.10 9.85
CA HIS A 86 10.59 -32.16 10.17
C HIS A 86 10.83 -32.23 11.67
N THR A 87 11.84 -32.99 12.05
CA THR A 87 12.38 -33.06 13.40
C THR A 87 13.11 -31.77 13.78
N ILE A 88 13.34 -31.56 15.07
CA ILE A 88 14.06 -30.38 15.58
C ILE A 88 15.47 -30.29 14.98
N ASP A 89 16.16 -31.42 14.83
CA ASP A 89 17.54 -31.43 14.31
C ASP A 89 17.58 -31.17 12.80
N GLU A 90 16.61 -31.68 12.03
CA GLU A 90 16.42 -31.32 10.61
C GLU A 90 16.13 -29.81 10.45
N LEU A 91 15.26 -29.25 11.29
CA LEU A 91 14.95 -27.82 11.26
C LEU A 91 16.19 -26.97 11.55
N LYS A 92 17.04 -27.39 12.51
CA LYS A 92 18.31 -26.71 12.82
C LYS A 92 19.30 -26.83 11.67
N ALA A 93 19.45 -28.03 11.09
CA ALA A 93 20.36 -28.26 9.98
C ALA A 93 19.97 -27.43 8.75
N MET A 94 18.69 -27.42 8.41
CA MET A 94 18.11 -26.61 7.34
C MET A 94 18.34 -25.11 7.57
N GLU A 95 18.03 -24.61 8.78
CA GLU A 95 18.25 -23.20 9.11
C GLU A 95 19.75 -22.85 9.06
N GLY A 96 20.62 -23.76 9.51
CA GLY A 96 22.07 -23.60 9.42
C GLY A 96 22.55 -23.41 7.98
N LEU A 97 22.18 -24.31 7.07
CA LEU A 97 22.49 -24.19 5.64
C LEU A 97 21.96 -22.87 5.05
N TYR A 98 20.71 -22.55 5.37
CA TYR A 98 20.06 -21.34 4.88
C TYR A 98 20.77 -20.06 5.37
N GLN A 99 21.12 -19.98 6.65
CA GLN A 99 21.78 -18.81 7.22
C GLN A 99 23.23 -18.67 6.78
N LEU A 100 23.95 -19.79 6.56
CA LEU A 100 25.28 -19.78 5.96
C LEU A 100 25.26 -19.12 4.58
N ALA A 101 24.27 -19.45 3.74
CA ALA A 101 24.08 -18.77 2.45
C ALA A 101 23.64 -17.30 2.61
N ASN A 102 22.66 -17.03 3.48
CA ASN A 102 22.06 -15.71 3.63
C ASN A 102 23.03 -14.65 4.18
N LYS A 103 24.07 -15.06 4.93
CA LYS A 103 25.10 -14.15 5.44
C LYS A 103 25.82 -13.41 4.31
N ASN A 104 26.10 -14.10 3.21
CA ASN A 104 26.66 -13.52 2.01
C ASN A 104 26.21 -14.29 0.77
N LEU A 105 25.16 -13.81 0.12
CA LEU A 105 24.64 -14.41 -1.11
C LEU A 105 25.61 -14.41 -2.29
N ARG A 106 26.72 -13.66 -2.22
CA ARG A 106 27.79 -13.63 -3.24
C ARG A 106 28.89 -14.64 -2.99
N ASP A 107 28.86 -15.36 -1.86
CA ASP A 107 29.80 -16.44 -1.58
C ASP A 107 29.61 -17.58 -2.58
N GLU A 108 30.71 -18.18 -3.03
CA GLU A 108 30.70 -19.32 -3.95
C GLU A 108 29.87 -20.50 -3.39
N ASN A 109 29.85 -20.66 -2.06
CA ASN A 109 29.10 -21.72 -1.39
C ASN A 109 27.62 -21.38 -1.18
N ALA A 110 27.20 -20.13 -1.36
CA ALA A 110 25.82 -19.73 -1.11
C ALA A 110 24.84 -20.50 -2.01
N LYS A 111 25.16 -20.63 -3.31
CA LYS A 111 24.36 -21.39 -4.26
C LYS A 111 24.20 -22.86 -3.82
N SER A 112 25.31 -23.54 -3.53
CA SER A 112 25.30 -24.95 -3.12
C SER A 112 24.49 -25.18 -1.83
N ASN A 113 24.62 -24.29 -0.85
CA ASN A 113 23.86 -24.39 0.40
C ASN A 113 22.35 -24.19 0.17
N LEU A 114 21.95 -23.24 -0.68
CA LEU A 114 20.54 -23.03 -1.03
C LEU A 114 19.96 -24.21 -1.83
N GLU A 115 20.74 -24.78 -2.75
CA GLU A 115 20.36 -25.98 -3.49
C GLU A 115 20.15 -27.17 -2.55
N LYS A 116 21.04 -27.37 -1.57
CA LYS A 116 20.87 -28.39 -0.53
C LYS A 116 19.60 -28.18 0.29
N VAL A 117 19.29 -26.94 0.68
CA VAL A 117 18.03 -26.65 1.41
C VAL A 117 16.80 -27.10 0.59
N ILE A 118 16.80 -26.86 -0.72
CA ILE A 118 15.70 -27.26 -1.60
C ILE A 118 15.66 -28.78 -1.81
N ALA A 119 16.81 -29.42 -1.98
CA ALA A 119 16.91 -30.84 -2.25
C ALA A 119 16.55 -31.68 -1.02
N ASP A 120 17.09 -31.34 0.14
CA ASP A 120 16.97 -32.13 1.37
C ASP A 120 15.65 -31.82 2.11
N TYR A 121 15.14 -30.59 1.98
CA TYR A 121 13.95 -30.12 2.69
C TYR A 121 12.89 -29.50 1.75
N PRO A 122 12.45 -30.19 0.69
CA PRO A 122 11.63 -29.63 -0.39
C PRO A 122 10.21 -29.21 0.02
N LYS A 123 9.74 -29.57 1.23
CA LYS A 123 8.42 -29.17 1.73
C LYS A 123 8.49 -28.00 2.72
N SER A 124 9.69 -27.59 3.08
CA SER A 124 9.91 -26.55 4.08
C SER A 124 9.61 -25.16 3.54
N ASN A 125 9.26 -24.26 4.45
CA ASN A 125 9.17 -22.84 4.15
C ASN A 125 10.53 -22.28 3.66
N ARG A 126 11.65 -22.81 4.17
CA ARG A 126 13.00 -22.38 3.77
C ARG A 126 13.36 -22.78 2.34
N ALA A 127 12.88 -23.90 1.82
CA ALA A 127 13.04 -24.24 0.41
C ALA A 127 12.40 -23.18 -0.50
N GLY A 128 11.25 -22.62 -0.10
CA GLY A 128 10.62 -21.49 -0.80
C GLY A 128 11.48 -20.24 -0.80
N CYS A 129 11.96 -19.82 0.38
CA CYS A 129 12.86 -18.67 0.49
C CYS A 129 14.18 -18.87 -0.27
N ALA A 130 14.73 -20.08 -0.24
CA ALA A 130 15.96 -20.45 -0.93
C ALA A 130 15.78 -20.40 -2.45
N SER A 131 14.65 -20.88 -2.97
CA SER A 131 14.33 -20.82 -4.41
C SER A 131 14.34 -19.39 -4.94
N VAL A 132 13.83 -18.44 -4.17
CA VAL A 132 13.86 -17.02 -4.56
C VAL A 132 15.27 -16.45 -4.48
N TYR A 133 16.06 -16.80 -3.46
CA TYR A 133 17.46 -16.37 -3.39
C TYR A 133 18.30 -16.92 -4.54
N LEU A 134 18.10 -18.18 -4.94
CA LEU A 134 18.71 -18.71 -6.16
C LEU A 134 18.32 -17.87 -7.39
N GLY A 135 17.05 -17.50 -7.52
CA GLY A 135 16.58 -16.59 -8.58
C GLY A 135 17.19 -15.18 -8.53
N GLN A 136 17.74 -14.73 -7.40
CA GLN A 136 18.41 -13.43 -7.28
C GLN A 136 19.90 -13.50 -7.62
N ILE A 137 20.57 -14.61 -7.30
CA ILE A 137 22.02 -14.76 -7.49
C ILE A 137 22.41 -15.41 -8.81
N THR A 138 21.47 -16.09 -9.46
CA THR A 138 21.66 -16.66 -10.81
C THR A 138 21.23 -15.66 -11.88
N ALA A 139 21.54 -15.97 -13.14
CA ALA A 139 21.21 -15.14 -14.30
C ALA A 139 20.64 -16.00 -15.44
N GLY A 140 20.03 -15.33 -16.42
CA GLY A 140 19.50 -16.00 -17.62
C GLY A 140 18.43 -17.03 -17.30
N ASP A 141 18.52 -18.20 -17.93
CA ASP A 141 17.51 -19.25 -17.80
C ASP A 141 17.46 -19.88 -16.40
N ASP A 142 18.59 -19.95 -15.70
CA ASP A 142 18.64 -20.46 -14.32
C ASP A 142 17.82 -19.56 -13.38
N GLN A 143 17.97 -18.24 -13.52
CA GLN A 143 17.16 -17.28 -12.76
C GLN A 143 15.67 -17.49 -13.02
N ILE A 144 15.26 -17.60 -14.28
CA ILE A 144 13.86 -17.82 -14.66
C ILE A 144 13.36 -19.15 -14.08
N LYS A 145 14.15 -20.22 -14.18
CA LYS A 145 13.82 -21.55 -13.66
C LYS A 145 13.54 -21.51 -12.15
N HIS A 146 14.45 -20.93 -11.38
CA HIS A 146 14.29 -20.84 -9.92
C HIS A 146 13.10 -19.98 -9.50
N LEU A 147 12.87 -18.85 -10.17
CA LEU A 147 11.71 -17.99 -9.88
C LEU A 147 10.39 -18.67 -10.25
N LYS A 148 10.32 -19.39 -11.39
CA LYS A 148 9.15 -20.19 -11.74
C LYS A 148 8.89 -21.32 -10.75
N GLN A 149 9.94 -21.99 -10.28
CA GLN A 149 9.81 -23.02 -9.24
C GLN A 149 9.26 -22.43 -7.94
N ALA A 150 9.76 -21.27 -7.52
CA ALA A 150 9.26 -20.55 -6.34
C ALA A 150 7.77 -20.22 -6.46
N ILE A 151 7.33 -19.77 -7.63
CA ILE A 151 5.92 -19.48 -7.91
C ILE A 151 5.07 -20.75 -7.88
N ALA A 152 5.50 -21.80 -8.59
CA ALA A 152 4.69 -23.01 -8.75
C ALA A 152 4.56 -23.83 -7.45
N THR A 153 5.64 -23.89 -6.67
CA THR A 153 5.75 -24.84 -5.54
C THR A 153 5.64 -24.17 -4.18
N TYR A 154 6.06 -22.91 -4.08
CA TYR A 154 6.32 -22.26 -2.80
C TYR A 154 5.58 -20.93 -2.63
N SER A 155 4.49 -20.70 -3.38
CA SER A 155 3.79 -19.40 -3.37
C SER A 155 3.24 -19.02 -1.99
N ASP A 156 2.91 -20.00 -1.16
CA ASP A 156 2.38 -19.84 0.21
C ASP A 156 3.49 -19.69 1.28
N CYS A 157 4.76 -19.81 0.90
CA CYS A 157 5.89 -19.67 1.81
C CYS A 157 6.18 -18.19 2.12
N TYR A 158 6.86 -17.95 3.24
CA TYR A 158 7.14 -16.61 3.75
C TYR A 158 8.55 -16.49 4.31
N TYR A 159 9.16 -15.33 4.11
CA TYR A 159 10.30 -14.93 4.92
C TYR A 159 9.85 -14.52 6.33
N GLY A 160 10.73 -14.66 7.32
CA GLY A 160 10.42 -14.31 8.71
C GLY A 160 10.01 -12.84 8.93
N ASN A 161 10.38 -11.94 8.01
CA ASN A 161 9.95 -10.54 8.04
C ASN A 161 8.55 -10.28 7.43
N GLY A 162 7.86 -11.32 6.95
CA GLY A 162 6.51 -11.25 6.38
C GLY A 162 6.47 -11.15 4.84
N VAL A 163 7.61 -11.15 4.14
CA VAL A 163 7.60 -11.17 2.67
C VAL A 163 7.06 -12.51 2.19
N GLN A 164 6.06 -12.52 1.31
CA GLN A 164 5.53 -13.74 0.72
C GLN A 164 6.37 -14.14 -0.50
N VAL A 165 6.77 -15.41 -0.55
CA VAL A 165 7.63 -15.99 -1.59
C VAL A 165 6.97 -15.88 -2.97
N GLY A 166 5.70 -16.28 -3.10
CA GLY A 166 4.98 -16.25 -4.37
C GLY A 166 4.82 -14.85 -4.96
N ALA A 167 4.55 -13.86 -4.11
CA ALA A 167 4.46 -12.47 -4.55
C ALA A 167 5.83 -11.93 -4.99
N TYR A 168 6.84 -12.10 -4.14
CA TYR A 168 8.15 -11.53 -4.41
C TYR A 168 8.83 -12.17 -5.63
N ALA A 169 8.66 -13.49 -5.82
CA ALA A 169 9.14 -14.21 -7.00
C ALA A 169 8.51 -13.68 -8.31
N ARG A 170 7.20 -13.38 -8.31
CA ARG A 170 6.52 -12.79 -9.48
C ARG A 170 7.08 -11.42 -9.82
N LEU A 171 7.37 -10.58 -8.83
CA LEU A 171 7.94 -9.26 -9.08
C LEU A 171 9.34 -9.38 -9.71
N LEU A 172 10.17 -10.27 -9.19
CA LEU A 172 11.52 -10.50 -9.74
C LEU A 172 11.45 -11.07 -11.15
N LEU A 173 10.54 -12.01 -11.40
CA LEU A 173 10.37 -12.60 -12.72
C LEU A 173 9.81 -11.58 -13.73
N ALA A 174 8.84 -10.76 -13.32
CA ALA A 174 8.34 -9.66 -14.13
C ALA A 174 9.46 -8.67 -14.47
N THR A 175 10.32 -8.34 -13.50
CA THR A 175 11.47 -7.47 -13.72
C THR A 175 12.44 -8.07 -14.74
N ARG A 176 12.69 -9.38 -14.65
CA ARG A 176 13.53 -10.09 -15.62
C ARG A 176 12.91 -10.11 -17.02
N TYR A 177 11.62 -10.38 -17.14
CA TYR A 177 10.94 -10.35 -18.43
C TYR A 177 10.91 -8.96 -19.06
N ALA A 178 10.65 -7.90 -18.28
CA ALA A 178 10.74 -6.54 -18.77
C ALA A 178 12.17 -6.19 -19.24
N HIS A 179 13.19 -6.64 -18.50
CA HIS A 179 14.60 -6.47 -18.92
C HIS A 179 14.90 -7.17 -20.25
N ASP A 180 14.33 -8.35 -20.48
CA ASP A 180 14.50 -9.12 -21.71
C ASP A 180 13.56 -8.67 -22.86
N GLY A 181 12.83 -7.55 -22.70
CA GLY A 181 11.88 -7.04 -23.68
C GLY A 181 10.56 -7.82 -23.78
N LYS A 182 10.34 -8.80 -22.89
CA LYS A 182 9.13 -9.62 -22.78
C LYS A 182 8.06 -8.91 -21.95
N ASN A 183 7.64 -7.74 -22.43
CA ASN A 183 6.75 -6.84 -21.68
C ASN A 183 5.38 -7.45 -21.41
N ALA A 184 4.80 -8.18 -22.37
CA ALA A 184 3.48 -8.80 -22.19
C ALA A 184 3.49 -9.83 -21.04
N GLU A 185 4.52 -10.65 -20.96
CA GLU A 185 4.72 -11.63 -19.88
C GLU A 185 4.99 -10.94 -18.54
N ALA A 186 5.75 -9.84 -18.54
CA ALA A 186 5.96 -9.03 -17.35
C ALA A 186 4.62 -8.46 -16.84
N ILE A 187 3.81 -7.84 -17.72
CA ILE A 187 2.51 -7.26 -17.35
C ILE A 187 1.58 -8.31 -16.77
N LYS A 188 1.50 -9.51 -17.37
CA LYS A 188 0.70 -10.62 -16.84
C LYS A 188 1.04 -10.93 -15.38
N LEU A 189 2.33 -11.03 -15.04
CA LEU A 189 2.77 -11.27 -13.67
C LEU A 189 2.44 -10.11 -12.72
N LEU A 190 2.49 -8.86 -13.21
CA LEU A 190 2.10 -7.68 -12.43
C LEU A 190 0.58 -7.62 -12.18
N ASP A 191 -0.23 -8.12 -13.10
CA ASP A 191 -1.68 -8.27 -12.91
C ASP A 191 -2.00 -9.33 -11.86
N GLU A 192 -1.35 -10.49 -11.93
CA GLU A 192 -1.43 -11.52 -10.88
C GLU A 192 -1.04 -10.96 -9.51
N LEU A 193 0.03 -10.17 -9.43
CA LEU A 193 0.45 -9.50 -8.19
C LEU A 193 -0.61 -8.56 -7.63
N THR A 194 -1.24 -7.76 -8.50
CA THR A 194 -2.25 -6.78 -8.08
C THR A 194 -3.52 -7.49 -7.61
N LYS A 195 -3.90 -8.57 -8.27
CA LYS A 195 -5.12 -9.34 -8.00
C LYS A 195 -4.99 -10.24 -6.76
N ASP A 196 -3.94 -11.07 -6.75
CA ASP A 196 -3.84 -12.18 -5.79
C ASP A 196 -2.98 -11.80 -4.56
N TYR A 197 -2.18 -10.73 -4.66
CA TYR A 197 -1.23 -10.32 -3.63
C TYR A 197 -1.28 -8.82 -3.25
N PRO A 198 -2.47 -8.17 -3.13
CA PRO A 198 -2.59 -6.72 -3.03
C PRO A 198 -1.97 -6.09 -1.77
N ARG A 199 -1.70 -6.89 -0.73
CA ARG A 199 -1.13 -6.44 0.54
C ARG A 199 0.29 -6.96 0.80
N SER A 200 0.93 -7.53 -0.21
CA SER A 200 2.28 -8.06 -0.08
C SER A 200 3.31 -6.96 0.16
N LEU A 201 4.38 -7.34 0.83
CA LEU A 201 5.46 -6.44 1.23
C LEU A 201 6.79 -6.89 0.58
N ASN A 202 7.71 -5.94 0.39
CA ASN A 202 9.10 -6.23 0.07
C ASN A 202 9.95 -6.41 1.35
N HIS A 203 11.24 -6.74 1.21
CA HIS A 203 12.12 -6.94 2.37
C HIS A 203 12.36 -5.67 3.22
N LYS A 204 12.09 -4.48 2.68
CA LYS A 204 12.10 -3.20 3.42
C LYS A 204 10.78 -2.94 4.17
N GLY A 205 9.81 -3.86 4.06
CA GLY A 205 8.48 -3.71 4.65
C GLY A 205 7.63 -2.65 3.95
N GLN A 206 7.96 -2.29 2.71
CA GLN A 206 7.15 -1.38 1.90
C GLN A 206 6.13 -2.20 1.09
N PRO A 207 4.93 -1.65 0.82
CA PRO A 207 3.97 -2.25 -0.08
C PRO A 207 4.57 -2.58 -1.45
N LEU A 208 4.33 -3.80 -1.93
CA LEU A 208 4.85 -4.26 -3.22
C LEU A 208 4.20 -3.50 -4.40
N GLU A 209 3.00 -2.96 -4.19
CA GLU A 209 2.28 -2.10 -5.15
C GLU A 209 3.11 -0.90 -5.65
N ILE A 210 4.00 -0.36 -4.82
CA ILE A 210 4.91 0.72 -5.20
C ILE A 210 5.88 0.23 -6.28
N SER A 211 6.46 -0.96 -6.10
CA SER A 211 7.38 -1.57 -7.07
C SER A 211 6.66 -2.02 -8.35
N VAL A 212 5.43 -2.52 -8.23
CA VAL A 212 4.58 -2.89 -9.37
C VAL A 212 4.32 -1.66 -10.24
N SER A 213 3.84 -0.57 -9.65
CA SER A 213 3.57 0.68 -10.39
C SER A 213 4.82 1.25 -11.05
N ALA A 214 5.95 1.23 -10.34
CA ALA A 214 7.23 1.69 -10.90
C ALA A 214 7.66 0.86 -12.12
N LEU A 215 7.48 -0.46 -12.09
CA LEU A 215 7.83 -1.33 -13.22
C LEU A 215 6.87 -1.14 -14.40
N ARG A 216 5.56 -0.99 -14.16
CA ARG A 216 4.57 -0.69 -15.21
C ARG A 216 4.93 0.60 -15.95
N ASN A 217 5.27 1.65 -15.22
CA ASN A 217 5.66 2.92 -15.82
C ASN A 217 6.92 2.79 -16.69
N ARG A 218 7.89 1.98 -16.26
CA ARG A 218 9.10 1.71 -17.05
C ARG A 218 8.79 0.95 -18.35
N ILE A 219 7.91 -0.05 -18.29
CA ILE A 219 7.47 -0.81 -19.46
C ILE A 219 6.77 0.13 -20.45
N ALA A 220 5.80 0.93 -19.98
CA ALA A 220 5.07 1.87 -20.83
C ALA A 220 6.01 2.89 -21.51
N GLN A 221 7.00 3.42 -20.78
CA GLN A 221 7.98 4.34 -21.34
C GLN A 221 8.89 3.69 -22.40
N ALA A 222 9.18 2.40 -22.28
CA ALA A 222 9.98 1.66 -23.25
C ALA A 222 9.21 1.41 -24.57
N GLU A 223 7.89 1.31 -24.52
CA GLU A 223 7.04 1.11 -25.71
C GLU A 223 6.79 2.41 -26.50
N THR A 224 6.97 3.56 -25.86
CA THR A 224 6.83 4.88 -26.51
C THR A 224 8.08 5.37 -27.24
N LYS A 225 9.19 4.62 -27.18
CA LYS A 225 10.48 4.96 -27.81
C LYS A 225 10.73 4.09 -29.02
#